data_AF-A0A420WTU1-F1
#
_entry.id   AF-A0A420WTU1-F1
#
_cell.length_a   1.000
_cell.length_b   1.000
_cell.length_c   1.000
_cell.angle_alpha   90.00
_cell.angle_beta   90.00
_cell.angle_gamma   90.00
#
_symmetry.space_group_name_H-M   'P 1'
#
loop_
_entity.id
_entity.type
_entity.pdbx_description
1 polymer ?
#
loop_
_entity_poly.entity_id
_entity_poly.type
_entity_poly.pdbx_seq_one_letter_code
_entity_poly.pdbx_strand_id
1 'polypeptide(L)'
;MRDFSARTGLDFDPDSIRTGSENSSYLHRTLALARFLNHFTYRDVADKKYLVSLFPKHKPIRRILERFNHSALAGRRLSSEELLGSQISDDIESIYNETNPALARETGLPLAELGYPGLA
;
A
#
# COMPACT_ATOMS: atom_id res chain seq x y z
N MET A 1 7.73 14.94 15.24
CA MET A 1 8.66 15.26 14.12
C MET A 1 9.61 16.40 14.43
N ARG A 2 9.14 17.59 14.88
CA ARG A 2 10.02 18.69 15.30
C ARG A 2 11.05 18.28 16.38
N ASP A 3 10.60 17.49 17.36
CA ASP A 3 11.46 16.98 18.44
C ASP A 3 12.52 15.96 17.98
N PHE A 4 12.21 15.19 16.93
CA PHE A 4 13.14 14.21 16.33
C PHE A 4 14.22 14.90 15.48
N SER A 5 13.85 15.95 14.73
CA SER A 5 14.78 16.80 13.97
C SER A 5 15.77 17.51 14.90
N ALA A 6 15.30 18.08 16.01
CA ALA A 6 16.15 18.72 17.01
C ALA A 6 17.17 17.74 17.65
N ARG A 7 16.77 16.47 17.85
CA ARG A 7 17.64 15.43 18.41
C ARG A 7 18.64 14.84 17.42
N THR A 8 18.33 14.87 16.13
CA THR A 8 19.17 14.26 15.08
C THR A 8 20.05 15.27 14.35
N GLY A 9 19.86 16.57 14.59
CA GLY A 9 20.58 17.63 13.88
C GLY A 9 20.21 17.72 12.39
N LEU A 10 19.15 17.04 11.98
CA LEU A 10 18.63 17.10 10.61
C LEU A 10 17.84 18.40 10.45
N ASP A 11 18.32 19.27 9.56
CA ASP A 11 17.58 20.44 9.10
C ASP A 11 16.38 19.95 8.27
N PHE A 12 15.26 19.78 8.96
CA PHE A 12 14.06 19.16 8.43
C PHE A 12 12.91 20.12 8.65
N ASP A 13 12.42 20.69 7.55
CA ASP A 13 11.20 21.49 7.54
C ASP A 13 9.97 20.57 7.46
N PRO A 14 9.20 20.37 8.54
CA PRO A 14 8.02 19.51 8.53
C PRO A 14 6.92 20.07 7.63
N ASP A 15 6.92 21.39 7.41
CA ASP A 15 5.91 22.09 6.61
C ASP A 15 6.19 21.91 5.10
N SER A 16 7.38 21.42 4.74
CA SER A 16 7.73 21.00 3.37
C SER A 16 7.17 19.63 2.97
N ILE A 17 6.71 18.82 3.94
CA ILE A 17 6.12 17.52 3.65
C ILE A 17 4.76 17.74 2.99
N ARG A 18 4.66 17.41 1.71
CA ARG A 18 3.36 17.35 1.02
C ARG A 18 2.55 16.20 1.60
N THR A 19 1.60 16.49 2.48
CA THR A 19 0.63 15.53 3.02
C THR A 19 -0.48 15.20 2.01
N GLY A 20 -0.18 15.21 0.71
CA GLY A 20 -1.13 14.83 -0.32
C GLY A 20 -1.41 13.33 -0.27
N SER A 21 -2.63 12.92 -0.62
CA SER A 21 -3.04 11.51 -0.70
C SER A 21 -2.44 10.78 -1.92
N GLU A 22 -1.18 11.07 -2.28
CA GLU A 22 -0.54 10.52 -3.48
C GLU A 22 -0.47 8.98 -3.44
N ASN A 23 -0.52 8.40 -2.24
CA ASN A 23 -0.56 6.95 -2.00
C ASN A 23 -1.90 6.49 -1.43
N SER A 24 -3.04 6.91 -2.01
CA SER A 24 -4.32 6.31 -1.65
C SER A 24 -4.35 4.85 -2.11
N SER A 25 -4.39 3.91 -1.17
CA SER A 25 -4.56 2.49 -1.49
C SER A 25 -5.84 2.27 -2.30
N TYR A 26 -5.79 1.35 -3.26
CA TYR A 26 -6.99 0.96 -3.98
C TYR A 26 -7.98 0.27 -3.05
N LEU A 27 -9.25 0.65 -3.15
CA LEU A 27 -10.37 -0.05 -2.55
C LEU A 27 -10.68 -1.33 -3.34
N HIS A 28 -11.44 -2.23 -2.72
CA HIS A 28 -11.65 -3.60 -3.19
C HIS A 28 -12.03 -3.69 -4.68
N ARG A 29 -13.05 -2.93 -5.11
CA ARG A 29 -13.50 -2.98 -6.51
C ARG A 29 -12.55 -2.26 -7.46
N THR A 30 -11.85 -1.23 -6.98
CA THR A 30 -10.81 -0.54 -7.76
C THR A 30 -9.65 -1.48 -8.05
N LEU A 31 -9.23 -2.29 -7.07
CA LEU A 31 -8.17 -3.28 -7.27
C LEU A 31 -8.61 -4.35 -8.28
N ALA A 32 -9.84 -4.85 -8.18
CA ALA A 32 -10.38 -5.80 -9.14
C ALA A 32 -10.39 -5.23 -10.57
N LEU A 33 -10.86 -3.98 -10.72
CA LEU A 33 -10.84 -3.27 -12.00
C LEU A 33 -9.41 -3.06 -12.51
N ALA A 34 -8.48 -2.68 -11.64
CA ALA A 34 -7.07 -2.52 -11.99
C ALA A 34 -6.44 -3.84 -12.45
N ARG A 35 -6.72 -4.96 -11.77
CA ARG A 35 -6.28 -6.30 -12.18
C ARG A 35 -6.86 -6.69 -13.55
N PHE A 36 -8.16 -6.46 -13.76
CA PHE A 36 -8.81 -6.71 -15.04
C PHE A 36 -8.18 -5.88 -16.17
N LEU A 37 -8.10 -4.56 -16.00
CA LEU A 37 -7.50 -3.66 -16.98
C LEU A 37 -6.02 -3.98 -17.21
N ASN A 38 -5.30 -4.47 -16.20
CA ASN A 38 -3.91 -4.91 -16.34
C ASN A 38 -3.71 -6.05 -17.35
N HIS A 39 -4.75 -6.84 -17.65
CA HIS A 39 -4.67 -7.89 -18.68
C HIS A 39 -4.75 -7.33 -20.11
N PHE A 40 -5.18 -6.07 -20.26
CA PHE A 40 -5.38 -5.37 -21.53
C PHE A 40 -4.45 -4.16 -21.73
N THR A 41 -3.65 -3.83 -20.70
CA THR A 41 -2.66 -2.76 -20.76
C THR A 41 -1.28 -3.31 -21.04
N TYR A 42 -0.68 -2.80 -22.11
CA TYR A 42 0.74 -2.97 -22.38
C TYR A 42 1.55 -2.32 -21.25
N ARG A 43 2.50 -3.05 -20.68
CA ARG A 43 3.53 -2.47 -19.81
C ARG A 43 4.88 -2.90 -20.35
N ASP A 44 5.79 -1.95 -20.36
CA ASP A 44 7.18 -1.99 -20.84
C ASP A 44 8.08 -2.90 -19.97
N VAL A 45 7.59 -4.07 -19.56
CA VAL A 45 8.28 -5.06 -18.71
C VAL A 45 8.31 -6.37 -19.47
N ALA A 46 9.50 -6.92 -19.67
CA ALA A 46 9.77 -8.02 -20.60
C ALA A 46 8.89 -9.27 -20.41
N ASP A 47 8.43 -9.56 -19.19
CA ASP A 47 7.70 -10.79 -18.84
C ASP A 47 6.19 -10.64 -18.64
N LYS A 48 5.59 -9.48 -18.95
CA LYS A 48 4.15 -9.30 -18.71
C LYS A 48 3.31 -9.99 -19.79
N LYS A 49 2.57 -11.05 -19.43
CA LYS A 49 1.54 -11.66 -20.28
C LYS A 49 0.29 -10.78 -20.33
N TYR A 50 -0.07 -10.25 -21.50
CA TYR A 50 -1.33 -9.53 -21.75
C TYR A 50 -2.12 -10.25 -22.85
N LEU A 51 -3.45 -10.25 -22.75
CA LEU A 51 -4.32 -10.98 -23.68
C LEU A 51 -4.47 -10.24 -25.01
N VAL A 52 -4.66 -8.91 -24.95
CA VAL A 52 -4.78 -8.04 -26.13
C VAL A 52 -4.20 -6.68 -25.77
N SER A 53 -3.25 -6.16 -26.56
CA SER A 53 -2.72 -4.80 -26.38
C SER A 53 -3.71 -3.78 -26.95
N LEU A 54 -4.80 -3.52 -26.23
CA LEU A 54 -5.82 -2.55 -26.65
C LEU A 54 -5.46 -1.12 -26.26
N PHE A 55 -4.73 -0.95 -25.15
CA PHE A 55 -4.44 0.37 -24.58
C PHE A 55 -2.93 0.63 -24.45
N PRO A 56 -2.36 1.43 -25.36
CA PRO A 56 -0.92 1.72 -25.35
C PRO A 56 -0.48 2.74 -24.28
N LYS A 57 -1.43 3.36 -23.54
CA LYS A 57 -1.13 4.47 -22.61
C LYS A 57 -1.62 4.19 -21.18
N HIS A 58 -0.69 4.11 -20.24
CA HIS A 58 -0.94 3.87 -18.81
C HIS A 58 -1.57 5.09 -18.08
N LYS A 59 -1.24 6.31 -18.49
CA LYS A 59 -1.71 7.55 -17.84
C LYS A 59 -3.25 7.72 -17.78
N PRO A 60 -4.02 7.52 -18.86
CA PRO A 60 -5.48 7.67 -18.80
C PRO A 60 -6.14 6.63 -17.89
N ILE A 61 -5.67 5.38 -17.91
CA ILE A 61 -6.20 4.30 -17.06
C ILE A 61 -5.96 4.59 -15.59
N ARG A 62 -4.76 5.09 -15.24
CA ARG A 62 -4.46 5.55 -13.88
C ARG A 62 -5.44 6.62 -13.39
N ARG A 63 -5.73 7.65 -14.19
CA ARG A 63 -6.71 8.70 -13.81
C ARG A 63 -8.13 8.16 -13.62
N ILE A 64 -8.55 7.21 -14.46
CA ILE A 64 -9.86 6.56 -14.33
C ILE A 64 -9.92 5.76 -13.02
N LEU A 65 -8.88 4.97 -12.74
CA LEU A 65 -8.78 4.19 -11.50
C LEU A 65 -8.75 5.09 -10.27
N GLU A 66 -7.99 6.17 -10.27
CA GLU A 66 -7.96 7.16 -9.18
C GLU A 66 -9.35 7.77 -8.94
N ARG A 67 -10.01 8.24 -10.00
CA ARG A 67 -11.36 8.80 -9.89
C ARG A 67 -12.38 7.78 -9.40
N PHE A 68 -12.29 6.54 -9.88
CA PHE A 68 -13.13 5.46 -9.39
C PHE A 68 -12.85 5.16 -7.92
N ASN A 69 -11.58 5.15 -7.50
CA ASN A 69 -11.15 4.89 -6.13
C ASN A 69 -11.74 5.87 -5.11
N HIS A 70 -12.01 7.10 -5.51
CA HIS A 70 -12.64 8.10 -4.66
C HIS A 70 -14.18 8.03 -4.67
N SER A 71 -14.78 7.16 -5.48
CA SER A 71 -16.23 7.00 -5.54
C SER A 71 -16.75 6.01 -4.49
N ALA A 72 -18.00 6.19 -4.05
CA ALA A 72 -18.68 5.23 -3.17
C ALA A 72 -18.79 3.82 -3.79
N LEU A 73 -18.73 3.72 -5.13
CA LEU A 73 -18.80 2.46 -5.85
C LEU A 73 -17.54 1.60 -5.73
N ALA A 74 -16.42 2.18 -5.32
CA ALA A 74 -15.15 1.48 -5.15
C ALA A 74 -15.15 0.49 -3.97
N GLY A 75 -16.11 0.63 -3.06
CA GLY A 75 -16.35 -0.30 -1.97
C GLY A 75 -15.46 -0.06 -0.76
N ARG A 76 -15.12 -1.15 -0.06
CA ARG A 76 -14.36 -1.11 1.20
C ARG A 76 -12.85 -1.13 0.99
N ARG A 77 -12.11 -0.77 2.04
CA ARG A 77 -10.68 -1.04 2.13
C ARG A 77 -10.44 -2.56 2.14
N LEU A 78 -9.36 -2.98 1.49
CA LEU A 78 -8.91 -4.37 1.56
C LEU A 78 -8.21 -4.64 2.88
N SER A 79 -8.33 -5.87 3.38
CA SER A 79 -7.40 -6.37 4.39
C SER A 79 -6.03 -6.66 3.74
N SER A 80 -4.99 -6.75 4.57
CA SER A 80 -3.66 -7.18 4.14
C SER A 80 -3.71 -8.53 3.43
N GLU A 81 -4.52 -9.46 3.95
CA GLU A 81 -4.72 -10.79 3.39
C GLU A 81 -5.35 -10.78 2.00
N GLU A 82 -6.35 -9.94 1.74
CA GLU A 82 -6.96 -9.85 0.40
C GLU A 82 -6.01 -9.21 -0.64
N LEU A 83 -5.08 -8.38 -0.16
CA LEU A 83 -4.11 -7.71 -1.01
C LEU A 83 -2.93 -8.63 -1.37
N LEU A 84 -2.37 -9.29 -0.36
CA LEU A 84 -1.14 -10.09 -0.44
C LEU A 84 -1.42 -11.58 -0.71
N GLY A 85 -2.61 -12.06 -0.35
CA GLY A 85 -2.93 -13.48 -0.27
C GLY A 85 -2.61 -14.07 1.10
N SER A 86 -3.26 -15.17 1.43
CA SER A 86 -3.10 -15.86 2.72
C SER A 86 -1.64 -16.29 2.94
N GLN A 87 -1.02 -16.96 1.97
CA GLN A 87 0.35 -17.45 2.11
C GLN A 87 1.37 -16.36 2.47
N ILE A 88 1.35 -15.22 1.76
CA ILE A 88 2.29 -14.13 2.03
C ILE A 88 1.98 -13.48 3.39
N SER A 89 0.71 -13.43 3.77
CA SER A 89 0.30 -12.89 5.07
C SER A 89 0.78 -13.79 6.21
N ASP A 90 0.63 -15.10 6.06
CA ASP A 90 1.12 -16.11 7.01
C ASP A 90 2.66 -16.06 7.12
N ASP A 91 3.36 -15.92 5.99
CA ASP A 91 4.83 -15.79 5.97
C ASP A 91 5.27 -14.53 6.73
N ILE A 92 4.61 -13.39 6.51
CA ILE A 92 4.89 -12.14 7.22
C ILE A 92 4.61 -12.28 8.72
N GLU A 93 3.47 -12.85 9.10
CA GLU A 93 3.16 -13.09 10.51
C GLU A 93 4.22 -13.99 11.15
N SER A 94 4.58 -15.09 10.49
CA SER A 94 5.59 -16.03 10.97
C SER A 94 6.96 -15.38 11.17
N ILE A 95 7.41 -14.56 10.21
CA ILE A 95 8.72 -13.90 10.27
C ILE A 95 8.81 -12.92 11.45
N TYR A 96 7.74 -12.18 11.73
CA TYR A 96 7.76 -11.09 12.70
C TYR A 96 7.15 -11.44 14.07
N ASN A 97 6.65 -12.67 14.24
CA ASN A 97 5.98 -13.14 15.45
C ASN A 97 6.84 -13.01 16.73
N GLU A 98 8.17 -13.06 16.60
CA GLU A 98 9.07 -12.93 17.75
C GLU A 98 9.65 -11.52 17.90
N THR A 99 9.95 -10.86 16.78
CA THR A 99 10.66 -9.59 16.76
C THR A 99 9.76 -8.42 17.14
N ASN A 100 8.51 -8.41 16.68
CA ASN A 100 7.59 -7.30 16.96
C ASN A 100 7.16 -7.24 18.43
N PRO A 101 6.85 -8.36 19.12
CA PRO A 101 6.61 -8.31 20.57
C PRO A 101 7.84 -7.88 21.39
N ALA A 102 9.05 -8.23 20.94
CA ALA A 102 10.28 -7.76 21.58
C ALA A 102 10.43 -6.24 21.41
N LEU A 103 10.23 -5.73 20.19
CA LEU A 103 10.29 -4.30 19.90
C LEU A 103 9.22 -3.49 20.65
N ALA A 104 8.00 -4.02 20.74
CA ALA A 104 6.92 -3.41 21.53
C ALA A 104 7.30 -3.28 23.00
N ARG A 105 7.94 -4.31 23.59
CA ARG A 105 8.42 -4.26 24.97
C ARG A 105 9.57 -3.27 25.18
N GLU A 106 10.49 -3.18 24.22
CA GLU A 106 11.65 -2.27 24.31
C GLU A 106 11.25 -0.80 24.15
N THR A 107 10.33 -0.52 23.22
CA THR A 107 9.95 0.86 22.86
C THR A 107 8.73 1.38 23.60
N GLY A 108 7.90 0.48 24.16
CA GLY A 108 6.61 0.81 24.75
C GLY A 108 5.57 1.30 23.72
N LEU A 109 5.81 1.10 22.42
CA LEU A 109 4.91 1.55 21.36
C LEU A 109 3.73 0.57 21.17
N PRO A 110 2.52 1.07 20.88
CA PRO A 110 1.35 0.25 20.57
C PRO A 110 1.43 -0.27 19.12
N LEU A 111 2.41 -1.11 18.83
CA LEU A 111 2.73 -1.55 17.46
C LEU A 111 1.54 -2.23 16.76
N ALA A 112 0.66 -2.93 17.50
CA ALA A 112 -0.56 -3.53 16.95
C ALA A 112 -1.54 -2.49 16.38
N GLU A 113 -1.72 -1.36 17.08
CA GLU A 113 -2.56 -0.24 16.62
C GLU A 113 -1.98 0.45 15.37
N LEU A 114 -0.66 0.33 15.18
CA LEU A 114 0.05 0.81 14.00
C LEU A 114 0.04 -0.18 12.83
N GLY A 115 -0.58 -1.35 13.01
CA GLY A 115 -0.73 -2.37 11.97
C GLY A 115 0.49 -3.28 11.78
N TYR A 116 1.37 -3.39 12.78
CA TYR A 116 2.48 -4.34 12.74
C TYR A 116 1.96 -5.79 12.97
N PRO A 117 2.46 -6.79 12.22
CA PRO A 117 2.04 -8.19 12.32
C PRO A 117 2.62 -8.88 13.56
N GLY A 118 2.11 -10.07 13.92
CA GLY A 118 2.68 -10.89 14.99
C GLY A 118 2.46 -10.33 16.40
N LEU A 119 1.42 -9.52 16.58
CA LEU A 119 1.05 -8.87 17.84
C LEU A 119 -0.44 -9.15 18.09
N ALA A 120 -0.73 -10.27 18.74
CA ALA A 120 -2.07 -10.69 19.15
C ALA A 120 -2.41 -10.18 20.55
#